data_AF-A0AAW2S494-F1
#
_entry.id   AF-A0AAW2S494-F1
#
_cell.length_a   1.000
_cell.length_b   1.000
_cell.length_c   1.000
_cell.angle_alpha   90.00
_cell.angle_beta   90.00
_cell.angle_gamma   90.00
#
_symmetry.space_group_name_H-M   'P 1'
#
loop_
_entity.id
_entity.type
_entity.pdbx_description
1 polymer ?
#
loop_
_entity_poly.entity_id
_entity_poly.type
_entity_poly.pdbx_seq_one_letter_code
_entity_poly.pdbx_strand_id
1 'polypeptide(L)' 'MQASRFGSLQDEESLVKYLKQVDVVICAVSAKQVLDQKLLVPAIKRAGCIK' A
#
# COMPACT_ATOMS: atom_id res chain seq x y z
N MET A 1 4.63 24.21 -2.51
CA MET A 1 4.53 23.12 -3.51
C MET A 1 4.16 21.85 -2.77
N GLN A 2 2.92 21.36 -2.88
CA GLN A 2 2.62 20.01 -2.42
C GLN A 2 3.24 19.04 -3.43
N ALA A 3 4.16 18.18 -2.99
CA ALA A 3 4.66 17.10 -3.82
C ALA A 3 3.51 16.10 -4.01
N SER A 4 3.00 15.96 -5.24
CA SER A 4 2.08 14.89 -5.57
C SER A 4 2.77 13.55 -5.33
N ARG A 5 2.44 12.88 -4.22
CA ARG A 5 2.90 11.53 -3.88
C ARG A 5 2.18 10.52 -4.78
N PHE A 6 2.58 10.46 -6.04
CA PHE A 6 2.13 9.39 -6.93
C PHE A 6 2.73 8.06 -6.46
N GLY A 7 1.89 7.02 -6.42
CA GLY A 7 2.28 5.65 -6.08
C GLY A 7 1.35 4.69 -6.80
N SER A 8 1.78 3.43 -6.93
CA SER A 8 1.01 2.37 -7.60
C SER A 8 0.95 1.15 -6.70
N LEU A 9 -0.20 0.47 -6.65
CA LEU A 9 -0.35 -0.83 -5.97
C LEU A 9 0.48 -1.95 -6.63
N GLN A 10 0.91 -1.74 -7.88
CA GLN A 10 1.71 -2.70 -8.66
C GLN A 10 3.21 -2.59 -8.36
N ASP A 11 3.65 -1.55 -7.64
CA ASP A 11 5.04 -1.37 -7.21
C ASP A 11 5.20 -1.76 -5.74
N GLU A 12 5.44 -3.05 -5.51
CA GLU A 12 5.56 -3.62 -4.17
C GLU A 12 6.71 -3.01 -3.36
N GLU A 13 7.87 -2.74 -3.98
CA GLU A 13 9.05 -2.20 -3.28
C GLU A 13 8.79 -0.79 -2.74
N SER A 14 8.20 0.07 -3.57
CA SER A 14 7.75 1.39 -3.10
C SER A 14 6.70 1.25 -2.00
N LEU A 15 5.75 0.32 -2.14
CA LEU A 15 4.74 0.09 -1.12
C LEU A 15 5.34 -0.29 0.22
N VAL A 16 6.24 -1.28 0.26
CA VAL A 16 6.91 -1.72 1.48
C VAL A 16 7.66 -0.55 2.14
N LYS A 17 8.33 0.31 1.34
CA LYS A 17 9.00 1.51 1.84
C LYS A 17 8.03 2.47 2.54
N TYR A 18 6.83 2.68 2.00
CA TYR A 18 5.82 3.55 2.62
C TYR A 18 5.14 2.88 3.80
N LEU A 19 4.87 1.57 3.74
CA LEU A 19 4.24 0.81 4.81
C LEU A 19 5.08 0.81 6.09
N LYS A 20 6.41 0.78 5.98
CA LYS A 20 7.32 0.89 7.14
C LYS A 20 7.25 2.23 7.90
N GLN A 21 6.58 3.24 7.34
CA GLN A 21 6.45 4.57 7.93
C GLN A 21 5.08 4.80 8.57
N VAL A 22 4.18 3.81 8.52
CA VAL A 22 2.81 3.92 9.05
C VAL A 22 2.46 2.71 9.91
N ASP A 23 1.50 2.88 10.82
CA ASP A 23 0.99 1.81 11.67
C ASP A 23 -0.27 1.14 11.12
N VAL A 24 -1.04 1.86 10.29
CA VAL A 24 -2.38 1.45 9.82
C VAL A 24 -2.52 1.74 8.34
N VAL A 25 -3.17 0.83 7.61
CA VAL A 25 -3.45 0.94 6.17
C VAL A 25 -4.96 0.88 5.95
N ILE A 26 -5.51 1.84 5.21
CA ILE A 26 -6.92 1.83 4.79
C ILE A 26 -6.95 1.70 3.26
N CYS A 27 -7.60 0.65 2.75
CA CYS A 27 -7.76 0.43 1.32
C CYS A 27 -9.18 0.83 0.88
N ALA A 28 -9.30 1.92 0.13
CA ALA A 28 -10.56 2.44 -0.40
C ALA A 28 -10.65 2.32 -1.93
N VAL A 29 -10.05 1.27 -2.52
CA VAL A 29 -10.17 1.00 -3.96
C VAL A 29 -11.62 0.67 -4.32
N SER A 30 -12.06 1.06 -5.51
CA SER A 30 -13.42 0.77 -5.97
C SER A 30 -13.69 -0.73 -6.02
N ALA A 31 -14.96 -1.14 -5.87
CA ALA A 31 -15.36 -2.54 -5.99
C ALA A 31 -14.94 -3.18 -7.32
N LYS A 32 -14.85 -2.40 -8.41
CA LYS A 32 -14.38 -2.86 -9.72
C LYS A 32 -12.90 -3.29 -9.72
N GLN A 33 -12.13 -2.84 -8.73
CA GLN A 33 -10.70 -3.14 -8.56
C GLN A 33 -10.41 -3.85 -7.23
N VAL A 34 -11.39 -4.54 -6.67
CA VAL A 34 -11.22 -5.27 -5.40
C VAL A 34 -10.10 -6.31 -5.44
N LEU A 35 -9.80 -6.87 -6.62
CA LEU A 35 -8.71 -7.83 -6.79
C LEU A 35 -7.33 -7.21 -6.53
N ASP A 36 -7.16 -5.91 -6.78
CA ASP A 36 -5.90 -5.21 -6.55
C ASP A 36 -5.58 -5.07 -5.05
N GLN A 37 -6.59 -5.23 -4.17
CA GLN A 37 -6.35 -5.31 -2.72
C GLN A 37 -5.42 -6.48 -2.35
N LYS A 38 -5.40 -7.55 -3.16
CA LYS A 38 -4.50 -8.69 -2.92
C LYS A 38 -3.03 -8.32 -3.00
N LEU A 39 -2.68 -7.27 -3.75
CA LEU A 39 -1.30 -6.77 -3.86
C LEU A 39 -0.80 -6.15 -2.55
N LEU A 40 -1.70 -5.68 -1.68
CA LEU A 40 -1.34 -5.14 -0.37
C LEU A 40 -0.88 -6.22 0.61
N VAL A 41 -1.40 -7.44 0.49
CA VAL A 41 -1.13 -8.54 1.43
C VAL A 41 0.36 -8.90 1.52
N PRO A 42 1.09 -9.17 0.41
CA PRO A 42 2.53 -9.46 0.49
C PRO A 42 3.33 -8.25 0.98
N ALA A 43 2.96 -7.04 0.56
CA ALA A 43 3.63 -5.81 0.99
C ALA A 43 3.50 -5.57 2.50
N ILE A 44 2.29 -5.73 3.07
CA ILE A 44 2.01 -5.62 4.50
C ILE A 44 2.82 -6.67 5.28
N LYS A 45 2.83 -7.92 4.79
CA LYS A 45 3.59 -9.01 5.41
C LYS A 45 5.10 -8.72 5.42
N ARG A 46 5.66 -8.15 4.34
CA ARG A 46 7.07 -7.76 4.27
C ARG A 46 7.40 -6.52 5.11
N ALA A 47 6.46 -5.59 5.26
CA ALA A 47 6.65 -4.41 6.09
C ALA A 47 6.75 -4.77 7.58
N GLY A 48 5.90 -5.69 8.05
CA GLY A 48 6.00 -6.32 9.37
C GLY A 48 5.69 -5.40 10.57
N CYS A 49 5.17 -4.20 10.33
CA CYS A 49 4.91 -3.18 11.37
C CYS A 49 3.46 -2.67 11.41
N ILE A 50 2.59 -3.21 10.55
CA ILE A 50 1.17 -2.82 10.49
C ILE A 50 0.39 -3.57 11.58
N LYS A 51 -0.46 -2.83 12.31
CA LYS A 51 -1.24 -3.31 13.47
C LYS A 51 -2.50 -4.07 13.07
#